data_AF-A0A163J0N2-F1
#
_entry.id   AF-A0A163J0N2-F1
#
_cell.length_a   1.000
_cell.length_b   1.000
_cell.length_c   1.000
_cell.angle_alpha   90.00
_cell.angle_beta   90.00
_cell.angle_gamma   90.00
#
_symmetry.space_group_name_H-M   'P 1'
#
loop_
_entity.id
_entity.type
_entity.pdbx_description
1 polymer ?
#
loop_
_entity_poly.entity_id
_entity_poly.type
_entity_poly.pdbx_seq_one_letter_code
_entity_poly.pdbx_strand_id
1 'polypeptide(L)'
;MPNPTPEPFTAQLALTQLSESTWQTTSHPQRMGNALPIAYGGYALTAACQAAHLSAPAGYHLYSFLGNYLGPASTDRPLRATVRSVRQTRSFATRHVEVSQLQDDGKERVCLFATADFHIKEPAGSLLTYHRPPRGAYSHWSECPSRTETADALLAAGDISRETYARFESAVRVNAGLFEARMCPEGVFAQNLTGIAKAVPHSQDDRPLVERTSADWFRCASKLPSQTEQLGALAFYSDGALSFCPLSFSHLYHEDSAACSSLDFALRVFGEVDVQKWCLREITTSVGAEGRTYSEAWIWDEEGRAVACMSQQSILRAWPEKGKL
;
A
#
# COMPACT_ATOMS: atom_id res chain seq x y z
N MET A 1 0.20 -8.34 29.66
CA MET A 1 1.18 -7.25 29.52
C MET A 1 0.58 -6.22 28.58
N PRO A 2 0.70 -4.90 28.81
CA PRO A 2 0.32 -3.92 27.80
C PRO A 2 1.10 -4.24 26.51
N ASN A 3 0.40 -4.24 25.39
CA ASN A 3 1.04 -4.51 24.09
C ASN A 3 2.13 -3.46 23.86
N PRO A 4 3.32 -3.84 23.36
CA PRO A 4 4.38 -2.88 23.09
C PRO A 4 3.87 -1.80 22.13
N THR A 5 4.20 -0.54 22.41
CA THR A 5 3.96 0.58 21.49
C THR A 5 4.57 0.22 20.13
N PRO A 6 3.83 0.36 19.01
CA PRO A 6 4.39 0.09 17.69
C PRO A 6 5.65 0.91 17.47
N GLU A 7 6.71 0.29 16.96
CA GLU A 7 7.90 1.01 16.52
C GLU A 7 7.50 2.06 15.47
N PRO A 8 8.08 3.28 15.49
CA PRO A 8 7.77 4.29 14.50
C PRO A 8 8.14 3.81 13.08
N PHE A 9 7.51 4.38 12.06
CA PHE A 9 7.74 3.99 10.66
C PHE A 9 9.22 4.02 10.27
N THR A 10 9.93 5.06 10.71
CA THR A 10 11.36 5.24 10.47
C THR A 10 12.21 4.13 11.09
N ALA A 11 11.79 3.52 12.21
CA ALA A 11 12.48 2.38 12.81
C ALA A 11 12.10 1.07 12.13
N GLN A 12 10.82 0.84 11.84
CA GLN A 12 10.36 -0.40 11.20
C GLN A 12 10.91 -0.61 9.79
N LEU A 13 11.20 0.48 9.08
CA LEU A 13 11.69 0.48 7.70
C LEU A 13 13.06 1.17 7.57
N ALA A 14 13.81 1.26 8.68
CA ALA A 14 15.19 1.69 8.60
C ALA A 14 16.01 0.69 7.76
N LEU A 15 16.92 1.25 6.97
CA LEU A 15 17.86 0.49 6.15
C LEU A 15 19.27 0.67 6.68
N THR A 16 19.99 -0.43 6.85
CA THR A 16 21.44 -0.44 7.04
C THR A 16 22.10 -0.70 5.69
N GLN A 17 23.04 0.16 5.30
CA GLN A 17 23.83 -0.05 4.09
C GLN A 17 24.85 -1.18 4.32
N LEU A 18 24.83 -2.19 3.45
CA LEU A 18 25.77 -3.32 3.48
C LEU A 18 26.92 -3.13 2.47
N SER A 19 26.66 -2.45 1.36
CA SER A 19 27.64 -2.10 0.34
C SER A 19 27.18 -0.85 -0.44
N GLU A 20 27.95 -0.41 -1.44
CA GLU A 20 27.54 0.70 -2.32
C GLU A 20 26.21 0.47 -3.04
N SER A 21 25.82 -0.79 -3.26
CA SER A 21 24.65 -1.19 -4.03
C SER A 21 23.63 -2.00 -3.23
N THR A 22 23.84 -2.24 -1.94
CA THR A 22 23.02 -3.16 -1.15
C THR A 22 22.68 -2.59 0.21
N TRP A 23 21.40 -2.71 0.58
CA TRP A 23 20.83 -2.31 1.87
C TRP A 23 20.02 -3.45 2.47
N GLN A 24 19.84 -3.43 3.79
CA GLN A 24 19.04 -4.41 4.51
C GLN A 24 18.16 -3.74 5.56
N THR A 25 16.91 -4.21 5.72
CA THR A 25 16.03 -3.71 6.78
C THR A 25 16.57 -4.07 8.15
N THR A 26 16.44 -3.15 9.11
CA THR A 26 16.85 -3.38 10.50
C THR A 26 15.82 -4.20 11.28
N SER A 27 14.54 -4.05 10.93
CA SER A 27 13.43 -4.78 11.54
C SER A 27 12.88 -5.82 10.56
N HIS A 28 12.22 -6.84 11.12
CA HIS A 28 11.52 -7.85 10.32
C HIS A 28 10.21 -7.28 9.78
N PRO A 29 9.81 -7.65 8.55
CA PRO A 29 8.55 -7.19 8.02
C PRO A 29 7.38 -7.84 8.76
N GLN A 30 6.24 -7.14 8.82
CA GLN A 30 5.05 -7.60 9.54
C GLN A 30 3.92 -7.98 8.57
N ARG A 31 2.98 -8.77 9.07
CA ARG A 31 1.72 -9.11 8.37
C ARG A 31 0.66 -8.04 8.60
N MET A 32 -0.24 -7.87 7.63
CA MET A 32 -1.40 -6.99 7.73
C MET A 32 -2.68 -7.78 7.43
N GLY A 33 -3.29 -8.36 8.47
CA GLY A 33 -4.53 -9.15 8.36
C GLY A 33 -4.37 -10.59 7.81
N ASN A 34 -3.22 -10.96 7.26
CA ASN A 34 -2.97 -12.33 6.77
C ASN A 34 -2.80 -13.33 7.94
N ALA A 35 -3.48 -14.48 7.87
CA ALA A 35 -3.35 -15.53 8.88
C ALA A 35 -2.01 -16.27 8.81
N LEU A 36 -1.46 -16.43 7.60
CA LEU A 36 -0.15 -17.05 7.36
C LEU A 36 0.99 -16.10 7.77
N PRO A 37 2.21 -16.61 8.07
CA PRO A 37 3.39 -15.81 8.39
C PRO A 37 3.98 -15.15 7.12
N ILE A 38 3.13 -14.47 6.36
CA ILE A 38 3.47 -13.78 5.12
C ILE A 38 3.46 -12.28 5.41
N ALA A 39 4.59 -11.64 5.11
CA ALA A 39 4.74 -10.20 5.22
C ALA A 39 3.82 -9.47 4.26
N TYR A 40 3.36 -8.30 4.69
CA TYR A 40 2.68 -7.35 3.81
C TYR A 40 3.64 -6.85 2.72
N GLY A 41 3.17 -6.85 1.46
CA GLY A 41 3.96 -6.53 0.27
C GLY A 41 4.64 -5.16 0.35
N GLY A 42 3.96 -4.18 0.95
CA GLY A 42 4.46 -2.84 1.18
C GLY A 42 5.82 -2.77 1.90
N TYR A 43 6.21 -3.77 2.70
CA TYR A 43 7.56 -3.82 3.27
C TYR A 43 8.64 -4.04 2.20
N ALA A 44 8.44 -5.00 1.30
CA ALA A 44 9.38 -5.26 0.20
C ALA A 44 9.39 -4.08 -0.79
N LEU A 45 8.21 -3.54 -1.09
CA LEU A 45 8.05 -2.35 -1.93
C LEU A 45 8.82 -1.15 -1.35
N THR A 46 8.71 -0.92 -0.04
CA THR A 46 9.39 0.19 0.65
C THR A 46 10.90 0.02 0.64
N ALA A 47 11.39 -1.17 1.00
CA ALA A 47 12.83 -1.45 0.99
C ALA A 47 13.42 -1.23 -0.42
N ALA A 48 12.71 -1.66 -1.46
CA ALA A 48 13.13 -1.44 -2.84
C ALA A 48 13.12 0.05 -3.23
N CYS A 49 12.05 0.77 -2.92
CA CYS A 49 11.88 2.18 -3.25
C CYS A 49 12.95 3.04 -2.56
N GLN A 50 13.19 2.81 -1.26
CA GLN A 50 14.20 3.53 -0.50
C GLN A 50 15.61 3.23 -1.00
N ALA A 51 15.95 1.96 -1.25
CA ALA A 51 17.26 1.59 -1.80
C ALA A 51 17.49 2.21 -3.18
N ALA A 52 16.48 2.23 -4.05
CA ALA A 52 16.55 2.90 -5.35
C ALA A 52 16.88 4.39 -5.19
N HIS A 53 16.16 5.08 -4.32
CA HIS A 53 16.35 6.51 -4.08
C HIS A 53 17.72 6.81 -3.46
N LEU A 54 18.16 6.02 -2.49
CA LEU A 54 19.50 6.15 -1.87
C LEU A 54 20.64 5.94 -2.88
N SER A 55 20.42 5.15 -3.93
CA SER A 55 21.40 4.92 -5.01
C SER A 55 21.39 6.00 -6.11
N ALA A 56 20.42 6.92 -6.10
CA ALA A 56 20.30 7.98 -7.08
C ALA A 56 21.08 9.22 -6.63
N PRO A 57 21.70 9.98 -7.56
CA PRO A 57 22.32 11.26 -7.19
C PRO A 57 21.29 12.25 -6.64
N ALA A 58 21.75 13.18 -5.80
CA ALA A 58 20.89 14.25 -5.29
C ALA A 58 20.24 15.06 -6.43
N GLY A 59 18.99 15.48 -6.23
CA GLY A 59 18.21 16.24 -7.22
C GLY A 59 17.48 15.39 -8.26
N TYR A 60 17.64 14.06 -8.24
CA TYR A 60 16.86 13.13 -9.05
C TYR A 60 15.61 12.69 -8.28
N HIS A 61 14.43 12.99 -8.82
CA HIS A 61 13.15 12.66 -8.20
C HIS A 61 12.54 11.44 -8.87
N LEU A 62 12.07 10.48 -8.07
CA LEU A 62 11.38 9.30 -8.55
C LEU A 62 10.08 9.72 -9.25
N TYR A 63 9.83 9.26 -10.48
CA TYR A 63 8.57 9.50 -11.19
C TYR A 63 7.83 8.21 -11.56
N SER A 64 8.55 7.10 -11.68
CA SER A 64 8.00 5.80 -12.03
C SER A 64 8.70 4.69 -11.25
N PHE A 65 7.92 3.83 -10.62
CA PHE A 65 8.40 2.67 -9.87
C PHE A 65 7.49 1.47 -10.13
N LEU A 66 7.98 0.52 -10.93
CA LEU A 66 7.20 -0.59 -11.48
C LEU A 66 7.87 -1.90 -11.11
N GLY A 67 7.09 -2.96 -10.85
CA GLY A 67 7.70 -4.24 -10.50
C GLY A 67 6.74 -5.40 -10.32
N ASN A 68 7.32 -6.55 -9.99
CA ASN A 68 6.62 -7.81 -9.77
C ASN A 68 6.94 -8.39 -8.41
N TYR A 69 5.92 -8.91 -7.74
CA TYR A 69 6.05 -9.79 -6.59
C TYR A 69 6.33 -11.21 -7.09
N LEU A 70 7.49 -11.76 -6.75
CA LEU A 70 7.95 -13.09 -7.21
C LEU A 70 7.64 -14.20 -6.21
N GLY A 71 7.40 -13.85 -4.95
CA GLY A 71 7.03 -14.80 -3.91
C GLY A 71 6.76 -14.10 -2.58
N PRO A 72 6.09 -14.79 -1.64
CA PRO A 72 5.79 -14.21 -0.33
C PRO A 72 7.09 -13.91 0.42
N ALA A 73 7.20 -12.77 1.09
CA ALA A 73 8.26 -12.52 2.05
C ALA A 73 7.88 -13.11 3.42
N SER A 74 8.84 -13.66 4.15
CA SER A 74 8.68 -14.17 5.51
C SER A 74 8.78 -13.04 6.53
N THR A 75 8.06 -13.17 7.65
CA THR A 75 8.05 -12.20 8.77
C THR A 75 9.14 -12.44 9.81
N ASP A 76 9.99 -13.45 9.64
CA ASP A 76 10.99 -13.90 10.63
C ASP A 76 12.43 -13.46 10.30
N ARG A 77 12.63 -12.75 9.20
CA ARG A 77 13.95 -12.38 8.69
C ARG A 77 13.91 -11.05 7.92
N PRO A 78 15.03 -10.30 7.87
CA PRO A 78 15.05 -9.00 7.20
C PRO A 78 14.94 -9.13 5.68
N LEU A 79 14.65 -8.00 5.03
CA LEU A 79 14.63 -7.85 3.57
C LEU A 79 15.95 -7.22 3.13
N ARG A 80 16.56 -7.76 2.07
CA ARG A 80 17.78 -7.23 1.46
C ARG A 80 17.45 -6.65 0.10
N ALA A 81 17.75 -5.37 -0.12
CA ALA A 81 17.54 -4.69 -1.39
C ALA A 81 18.90 -4.47 -2.09
N THR A 82 19.05 -5.02 -3.29
CA THR A 82 20.25 -4.84 -4.15
C THR A 82 19.87 -4.03 -5.38
N VAL A 83 20.66 -3.01 -5.69
CA VAL A 83 20.37 -2.04 -6.74
C VAL A 83 21.43 -2.07 -7.83
N ARG A 84 21.01 -2.16 -9.08
CA ARG A 84 21.86 -2.03 -10.26
C ARG A 84 21.54 -0.74 -10.99
N SER A 85 22.56 0.10 -11.22
CA SER A 85 22.42 1.26 -12.10
C SER A 85 22.30 0.80 -13.56
N VAL A 86 21.23 1.22 -14.22
CA VAL A 86 20.97 0.89 -15.64
C VAL A 86 21.28 2.07 -16.54
N ARG A 87 20.90 3.27 -16.10
CA ARG A 87 21.07 4.51 -16.84
C ARG A 87 21.43 5.63 -15.87
N GLN A 88 22.38 6.46 -16.28
CA GLN A 88 22.69 7.73 -15.64
C GLN A 88 23.01 8.76 -16.74
N THR A 89 22.15 9.75 -16.90
CA THR A 89 22.36 10.88 -17.82
C THR A 89 22.41 12.18 -17.03
N ARG A 90 22.31 13.34 -17.70
CA ARG A 90 22.21 14.66 -17.05
C ARG A 90 20.86 14.90 -16.38
N SER A 91 19.78 14.33 -16.90
CA SER A 91 18.42 14.58 -16.43
C SER A 91 17.65 13.33 -16.01
N PHE A 92 18.00 12.16 -16.53
CA PHE A 92 17.34 10.89 -16.22
C PHE A 92 18.28 9.87 -15.59
N ALA A 93 17.75 9.10 -14.63
CA ALA A 93 18.40 7.94 -14.05
C ALA A 93 17.44 6.75 -14.00
N THR A 94 17.96 5.54 -14.16
CA THR A 94 17.19 4.30 -14.05
C THR A 94 17.95 3.31 -13.17
N ARG A 95 17.23 2.66 -12.25
CA ARG A 95 17.73 1.65 -11.33
C ARG A 95 16.89 0.38 -11.46
N HIS A 96 17.54 -0.77 -11.48
CA HIS A 96 16.87 -2.05 -11.21
C HIS A 96 17.11 -2.43 -9.77
N VAL A 97 16.09 -2.97 -9.10
CA VAL A 97 16.15 -3.35 -7.69
C VAL A 97 15.65 -4.77 -7.53
N GLU A 98 16.39 -5.58 -6.79
CA GLU A 98 15.99 -6.89 -6.33
C GLU A 98 15.85 -6.86 -4.82
N VAL A 99 14.72 -7.33 -4.31
CA VAL A 99 14.53 -7.59 -2.89
C VAL A 99 14.56 -9.09 -2.65
N SER A 100 15.43 -9.53 -1.77
CA SER A 100 15.62 -10.94 -1.42
C SER A 100 15.59 -11.16 0.09
N GLN A 101 15.47 -12.43 0.47
CA GLN A 101 15.67 -12.90 1.83
C GLN A 101 16.59 -14.12 1.82
N LEU A 102 17.59 -14.10 2.71
CA LEU A 102 18.45 -15.25 2.99
C LEU A 102 17.63 -16.38 3.61
N GLN A 103 17.64 -17.54 2.97
CA GLN A 103 16.97 -18.74 3.43
C GLN A 103 17.88 -19.55 4.36
N ASP A 104 17.30 -20.51 5.08
CA ASP A 104 18.02 -21.34 6.05
C ASP A 104 19.07 -22.25 5.38
N ASP A 105 18.90 -22.54 4.09
CA ASP A 105 19.87 -23.27 3.25
C ASP A 105 21.03 -22.38 2.75
N GLY A 106 21.09 -21.13 3.20
CA GLY A 106 22.11 -20.15 2.83
C GLY A 106 21.91 -19.50 1.47
N LYS A 107 20.82 -19.78 0.76
CA LYS A 107 20.53 -19.16 -0.56
C LYS A 107 19.67 -17.92 -0.42
N GLU A 108 19.87 -16.97 -1.31
CA GLU A 108 18.98 -15.82 -1.45
C GLU A 108 17.75 -16.20 -2.28
N ARG A 109 16.55 -15.89 -1.76
CA ARG A 109 15.31 -15.98 -2.53
C ARG A 109 14.80 -14.58 -2.82
N VAL A 110 14.73 -14.21 -4.10
CA VAL A 110 14.13 -12.95 -4.54
C VAL A 110 12.62 -13.01 -4.31
N CYS A 111 12.07 -12.00 -3.64
CA CYS A 111 10.63 -11.85 -3.41
C CYS A 111 10.02 -10.71 -4.24
N LEU A 112 10.82 -9.74 -4.68
CA LEU A 112 10.37 -8.62 -5.51
C LEU A 112 11.48 -8.16 -6.45
N PHE A 113 11.10 -7.81 -7.68
CA PHE A 113 11.95 -7.12 -8.63
C PHE A 113 11.26 -5.84 -9.10
N ALA A 114 12.02 -4.75 -9.25
CA ALA A 114 11.48 -3.46 -9.68
C ALA A 114 12.44 -2.64 -10.55
N THR A 115 11.85 -1.74 -11.34
CA THR A 115 12.54 -0.67 -12.05
C THR A 115 12.09 0.67 -11.48
N ALA A 116 13.05 1.49 -11.08
CA ALA A 116 12.85 2.84 -10.59
C ALA A 116 13.46 3.84 -11.56
N ASP A 117 12.64 4.75 -12.08
CA ASP A 117 13.07 5.83 -12.95
C ASP A 117 12.95 7.18 -12.26
N PHE A 118 13.98 7.99 -12.47
CA PHE A 118 14.13 9.29 -11.86
C PHE A 118 14.35 10.36 -12.92
N HIS A 119 13.89 11.57 -12.59
CA HIS A 119 14.04 12.76 -13.39
C HIS A 119 14.41 13.95 -12.50
N ILE A 120 15.28 14.82 -12.98
CA ILE A 120 15.56 16.09 -12.29
C ILE A 120 14.35 17.02 -12.37
N LYS A 121 14.29 18.02 -11.48
CA LYS A 121 13.32 19.10 -11.60
C LYS A 121 13.62 19.94 -12.84
N GLU A 122 12.63 20.16 -13.69
CA GLU A 122 12.77 20.96 -14.91
C GLU A 122 13.07 22.44 -14.56
N PRO A 123 14.19 23.02 -15.03
CA PRO A 123 14.57 24.40 -14.68
C PRO A 123 13.57 25.44 -15.16
N ALA A 124 12.93 25.20 -16.32
CA ALA A 124 11.92 26.09 -16.88
C ALA A 124 10.52 25.88 -16.29
N GLY A 125 10.37 24.93 -15.36
CA GLY A 125 9.07 24.48 -14.86
C GLY A 125 8.31 23.62 -15.88
N SER A 126 7.03 23.41 -15.62
CA SER A 126 6.16 22.60 -16.46
C SER A 126 5.52 23.42 -17.57
N LEU A 127 5.56 22.93 -18.81
CA LEU A 127 4.83 23.54 -19.93
C LEU A 127 3.30 23.48 -19.73
N LEU A 128 2.81 22.36 -19.18
CA LEU A 128 1.41 22.12 -18.87
C LEU A 128 1.31 21.56 -17.46
N THR A 129 0.24 21.93 -16.74
CA THR A 129 -0.07 21.37 -15.42
C THR A 129 -1.56 21.14 -15.33
N TYR A 130 -1.96 19.87 -15.17
CA TYR A 130 -3.34 19.45 -15.02
C TYR A 130 -3.39 18.13 -14.25
N HIS A 131 -4.53 17.85 -13.66
CA HIS A 131 -4.81 16.57 -13.02
C HIS A 131 -6.31 16.30 -13.06
N ARG A 132 -6.69 15.05 -12.87
CA ARG A 132 -8.08 14.66 -12.68
C ARG A 132 -8.51 14.85 -11.21
N PRO A 133 -9.79 15.13 -10.93
CA PRO A 133 -10.33 15.00 -9.58
C PRO A 133 -10.56 13.51 -9.20
N PRO A 134 -10.82 13.23 -7.91
CA PRO A 134 -11.39 11.95 -7.48
C PRO A 134 -12.68 11.62 -8.24
N ARG A 135 -13.02 10.33 -8.38
CA ARG A 135 -14.32 9.92 -8.95
C ARG A 135 -15.46 10.20 -7.97
N GLY A 136 -15.24 9.94 -6.69
CA GLY A 136 -16.20 10.21 -5.62
C GLY A 136 -16.14 11.65 -5.10
N ALA A 137 -17.25 12.10 -4.52
CA ALA A 137 -17.25 13.23 -3.60
C ALA A 137 -17.03 12.69 -2.19
N TYR A 138 -15.96 13.12 -1.52
CA TYR A 138 -15.58 12.62 -0.20
C TYR A 138 -15.50 13.76 0.80
N SER A 139 -15.94 13.47 2.03
CA SER A 139 -15.81 14.38 3.16
C SER A 139 -14.35 14.74 3.44
N HIS A 140 -14.13 15.94 3.98
CA HIS A 140 -12.80 16.39 4.39
C HIS A 140 -12.34 15.62 5.65
N TRP A 141 -11.02 15.43 5.82
CA TRP A 141 -10.47 14.61 6.92
C TRP A 141 -10.94 15.07 8.31
N SER A 142 -11.22 16.37 8.49
CA SER A 142 -11.69 16.94 9.76
C SER A 142 -13.09 16.49 10.14
N GLU A 143 -13.88 16.05 9.17
CA GLU A 143 -15.27 15.57 9.33
C GLU A 143 -15.34 14.04 9.33
N CYS A 144 -14.30 13.38 8.80
CA CYS A 144 -14.22 11.92 8.82
C CYS A 144 -13.96 11.40 10.23
N PRO A 145 -14.69 10.37 10.69
CA PRO A 145 -14.41 9.71 11.95
C PRO A 145 -13.05 9.03 11.93
N SER A 146 -12.48 8.81 13.11
CA SER A 146 -11.37 7.88 13.26
C SER A 146 -11.82 6.45 12.94
N ARG A 147 -10.84 5.58 12.65
CA ARG A 147 -11.09 4.15 12.41
C ARG A 147 -11.80 3.48 13.59
N THR A 148 -11.41 3.84 14.81
CA THR A 148 -11.99 3.28 16.03
C THR A 148 -13.43 3.73 16.20
N GLU A 149 -13.73 5.03 16.03
CA GLU A 149 -15.10 5.56 16.14
C GLU A 149 -16.05 4.90 15.13
N THR A 150 -15.57 4.61 13.92
CA THR A 150 -16.37 3.91 12.89
C THR A 150 -16.73 2.49 13.34
N ALA A 151 -15.75 1.73 13.85
CA ALA A 151 -15.98 0.37 14.34
C ALA A 151 -16.83 0.33 15.62
N ASP A 152 -16.63 1.30 16.52
CA ASP A 152 -17.42 1.45 17.74
C ASP A 152 -18.89 1.72 17.43
N ALA A 153 -19.17 2.59 16.45
CA ALA A 153 -20.53 2.90 16.02
C ALA A 153 -21.27 1.66 15.50
N LEU A 154 -20.61 0.85 14.64
CA LEU A 154 -21.18 -0.40 14.13
C LEU A 154 -21.40 -1.43 15.25
N LEU A 155 -20.48 -1.52 16.22
CA LEU A 155 -20.63 -2.42 17.35
C LEU A 155 -21.79 -1.98 18.27
N ALA A 156 -21.93 -0.68 18.52
CA ALA A 156 -22.99 -0.12 19.34
C ALA A 156 -24.37 -0.26 18.68
N ALA A 157 -24.45 -0.14 17.35
CA ALA A 157 -25.66 -0.38 16.58
C ALA A 157 -26.08 -1.87 16.53
N GLY A 158 -25.15 -2.78 16.84
CA GLY A 158 -25.38 -4.23 16.74
C GLY A 158 -25.17 -4.80 15.34
N ASP A 159 -24.62 -4.01 14.42
CA ASP A 159 -24.35 -4.41 13.02
C ASP A 159 -23.16 -5.37 12.92
N ILE A 160 -22.26 -5.35 13.90
CA ILE A 160 -21.11 -6.27 14.00
C ILE A 160 -21.02 -6.91 15.38
N SER A 161 -20.42 -8.10 15.42
CA SER A 161 -20.12 -8.79 16.68
C SER A 161 -18.81 -8.27 17.30
N ARG A 162 -18.60 -8.55 18.59
CA ARG A 162 -17.31 -8.30 19.26
C ARG A 162 -16.14 -9.06 18.61
N GLU A 163 -16.41 -10.22 18.01
CA GLU A 163 -15.40 -10.98 17.28
C GLU A 163 -14.97 -10.24 16.01
N THR A 164 -15.93 -9.74 15.23
CA THR A 164 -15.67 -8.92 14.04
C THR A 164 -14.88 -7.66 14.39
N TYR A 165 -15.25 -6.98 15.48
CA TYR A 165 -14.52 -5.83 16.00
C TYR A 165 -13.05 -6.18 16.35
N ALA A 166 -12.83 -7.26 17.10
CA ALA A 166 -11.47 -7.70 17.45
C ALA A 166 -10.63 -8.10 16.23
N ARG A 167 -11.25 -8.71 15.20
CA ARG A 167 -10.59 -9.00 13.91
C ARG A 167 -10.16 -7.71 13.22
N PHE A 168 -11.02 -6.70 13.19
CA PHE A 168 -10.70 -5.39 12.62
C PHE A 168 -9.54 -4.71 13.35
N GLU A 169 -9.59 -4.60 14.68
CA GLU A 169 -8.51 -4.00 15.47
C GLU A 169 -7.16 -4.68 15.22
N SER A 170 -7.15 -6.02 15.14
CA SER A 170 -5.93 -6.76 14.86
C SER A 170 -5.39 -6.51 13.45
N ALA A 171 -6.27 -6.41 12.46
CA ALA A 171 -5.91 -6.18 11.06
C ALA A 171 -5.31 -4.78 10.81
N VAL A 172 -5.82 -3.76 11.50
CA VAL A 172 -5.37 -2.36 11.33
C VAL A 172 -4.18 -1.98 12.20
N ARG A 173 -3.81 -2.79 13.21
CA ARG A 173 -2.80 -2.45 14.22
C ARG A 173 -1.47 -1.95 13.65
N VAL A 174 -0.92 -2.65 12.65
CA VAL A 174 0.36 -2.26 12.03
C VAL A 174 0.20 -0.90 11.36
N ASN A 175 -0.83 -0.74 10.53
CA ASN A 175 -1.06 0.51 9.82
C ASN A 175 -1.35 1.67 10.79
N ALA A 176 -2.14 1.45 11.85
CA ALA A 176 -2.45 2.45 12.87
C ALA A 176 -1.23 2.88 13.71
N GLY A 177 -0.20 2.04 13.81
CA GLY A 177 1.08 2.42 14.42
C GLY A 177 1.96 3.30 13.53
N LEU A 178 1.69 3.30 12.22
CA LEU A 178 2.53 3.94 11.21
C LEU A 178 1.89 5.21 10.63
N PHE A 179 0.57 5.20 10.47
CA PHE A 179 -0.21 6.23 9.81
C PHE A 179 -1.41 6.62 10.66
N GLU A 180 -1.69 7.92 10.70
CA GLU A 180 -3.03 8.39 11.03
C GLU A 180 -3.86 8.32 9.75
N ALA A 181 -5.05 7.74 9.84
CA ALA A 181 -5.94 7.66 8.70
C ALA A 181 -7.39 7.65 9.11
N ARG A 182 -8.20 8.29 8.28
CA ARG A 182 -9.64 8.52 8.48
C ARG A 182 -10.37 8.07 7.23
N MET A 183 -11.22 7.06 7.38
CA MET A 183 -11.98 6.53 6.25
C MET A 183 -13.09 7.51 5.90
N CYS A 184 -13.30 7.76 4.61
CA CYS A 184 -14.37 8.63 4.14
C CYS A 184 -15.70 7.86 4.26
N PRO A 185 -16.71 8.38 4.98
CA PRO A 185 -17.98 7.68 5.21
C PRO A 185 -18.69 7.23 3.92
N GLU A 186 -18.49 7.95 2.81
CA GLU A 186 -19.07 7.65 1.50
C GLU A 186 -18.45 6.39 0.86
N GLY A 187 -17.25 6.01 1.27
CA GLY A 187 -16.51 4.87 0.74
C GLY A 187 -16.96 3.53 1.33
N VAL A 188 -16.91 2.48 0.51
CA VAL A 188 -17.32 1.12 0.94
C VAL A 188 -16.53 0.64 2.17
N PHE A 189 -15.22 0.89 2.24
CA PHE A 189 -14.41 0.37 3.35
C PHE A 189 -14.78 0.98 4.70
N ALA A 190 -15.25 2.23 4.74
CA ALA A 190 -15.73 2.85 5.97
C ALA A 190 -16.98 2.14 6.50
N GLN A 191 -17.86 1.70 5.59
CA GLN A 191 -19.15 1.11 5.93
C GLN A 191 -19.04 -0.37 6.32
N ASN A 192 -18.07 -1.11 5.78
CA ASN A 192 -17.91 -2.55 6.03
C ASN A 192 -16.57 -2.97 6.64
N LEU A 193 -15.85 -2.03 7.27
CA LEU A 193 -14.55 -2.28 7.92
C LEU A 193 -13.54 -2.94 6.97
N THR A 194 -13.39 -2.37 5.78
CA THR A 194 -12.52 -2.87 4.71
C THR A 194 -12.86 -4.31 4.31
N GLY A 195 -14.13 -4.69 4.34
CA GLY A 195 -14.65 -6.02 4.00
C GLY A 195 -14.69 -7.02 5.16
N ILE A 196 -14.22 -6.67 6.36
CA ILE A 196 -14.30 -7.56 7.53
C ILE A 196 -15.75 -7.74 7.99
N ALA A 197 -16.56 -6.69 7.91
CA ALA A 197 -17.98 -6.72 8.26
C ALA A 197 -18.84 -7.10 7.04
N LYS A 198 -18.66 -8.32 6.52
CA LYS A 198 -19.26 -8.83 5.28
C LYS A 198 -20.80 -8.77 5.20
N ALA A 199 -21.49 -8.75 6.33
CA ALA A 199 -22.96 -8.75 6.37
C ALA A 199 -23.55 -7.33 6.43
N VAL A 200 -22.72 -6.31 6.61
CA VAL A 200 -23.18 -4.92 6.74
C VAL A 200 -23.42 -4.37 5.32
N PRO A 201 -24.65 -3.97 4.99
CA PRO A 201 -24.94 -3.38 3.69
C PRO A 201 -24.21 -2.04 3.55
N HIS A 202 -23.95 -1.64 2.31
CA HIS A 202 -23.32 -0.35 2.03
C HIS A 202 -24.07 0.42 0.95
N SER A 203 -24.00 1.74 1.01
CA SER A 203 -24.66 2.72 0.12
C SER A 203 -24.34 2.60 -1.37
N GLN A 204 -23.40 1.72 -1.75
CA GLN A 204 -23.01 1.46 -3.13
C GLN A 204 -23.42 0.04 -3.62
N ASP A 205 -24.30 -0.67 -2.88
CA ASP A 205 -24.71 -2.05 -3.19
C ASP A 205 -25.49 -2.19 -4.50
N ASP A 206 -26.19 -1.15 -4.89
CA ASP A 206 -26.96 -1.05 -6.14
C ASP A 206 -26.09 -0.74 -7.37
N ARG A 207 -24.80 -0.41 -7.17
CA ARG A 207 -23.88 -0.05 -8.23
C ARG A 207 -23.13 -1.26 -8.78
N PRO A 208 -22.83 -1.29 -10.09
CA PRO A 208 -21.85 -2.22 -10.64
C PRO A 208 -20.51 -2.17 -9.89
N LEU A 209 -19.83 -3.30 -9.76
CA LEU A 209 -18.58 -3.41 -8.96
C LEU A 209 -17.53 -2.35 -9.35
N VAL A 210 -17.40 -2.05 -10.65
CA VAL A 210 -16.43 -1.08 -11.18
C VAL A 210 -16.78 0.38 -10.94
N GLU A 211 -18.02 0.65 -10.53
CA GLU A 211 -18.49 1.98 -10.11
C GLU A 211 -18.39 2.17 -8.59
N ARG A 212 -18.07 1.09 -7.84
CA ARG A 212 -17.86 1.15 -6.40
C ARG A 212 -16.50 1.74 -6.09
N THR A 213 -16.46 2.59 -5.08
CA THR A 213 -15.24 3.28 -4.64
C THR A 213 -15.10 3.26 -3.14
N SER A 214 -13.86 3.37 -2.66
CA SER A 214 -13.59 3.71 -1.28
C SER A 214 -12.48 4.73 -1.21
N ALA A 215 -12.53 5.60 -0.21
CA ALA A 215 -11.46 6.55 0.02
C ALA A 215 -11.12 6.70 1.50
N ASP A 216 -9.89 7.10 1.75
CA ASP A 216 -9.39 7.43 3.07
C ASP A 216 -8.41 8.59 2.99
N TRP A 217 -8.48 9.46 3.99
CA TRP A 217 -7.44 10.44 4.25
C TRP A 217 -6.35 9.78 5.08
N PHE A 218 -5.09 10.00 4.74
CA PHE A 218 -3.96 9.47 5.48
C PHE A 218 -2.82 10.48 5.62
N ARG A 219 -2.03 10.32 6.68
CA ARG A 219 -0.72 10.95 6.87
C ARG A 219 0.16 10.06 7.74
N CYS A 220 1.46 10.19 7.61
CA CYS A 220 2.41 9.52 8.49
C CYS A 220 2.25 10.04 9.92
N ALA A 221 2.15 9.12 10.89
CA ALA A 221 2.04 9.47 12.31
C ALA A 221 3.38 9.93 12.91
N SER A 222 4.50 9.58 12.26
CA SER A 222 5.85 9.92 12.68
C SER A 222 6.47 10.98 11.76
N LYS A 223 7.41 11.77 12.30
CA LYS A 223 8.23 12.65 11.46
C LYS A 223 9.10 11.82 10.52
N LEU A 224 9.16 12.24 9.25
CA LEU A 224 9.98 11.61 8.22
C LEU A 224 11.12 12.57 7.83
N PRO A 225 12.34 12.40 8.36
CA PRO A 225 13.42 13.37 8.22
C PRO A 225 14.00 13.49 6.80
N SER A 226 13.73 12.54 5.91
CA SER A 226 14.27 12.53 4.53
C SER A 226 13.22 12.23 3.46
N GLN A 227 13.50 12.67 2.22
CA GLN A 227 12.70 12.32 1.04
C GLN A 227 12.66 10.80 0.80
N THR A 228 13.74 10.08 1.13
CA THR A 228 13.79 8.61 1.09
C THR A 228 12.68 8.00 1.94
N GLU A 229 12.51 8.45 3.18
CA GLU A 229 11.48 7.92 4.08
C GLU A 229 10.07 8.34 3.65
N GLN A 230 9.89 9.55 3.12
CA GLN A 230 8.60 9.98 2.56
C GLN A 230 8.18 9.13 1.36
N LEU A 231 9.10 8.85 0.43
CA LEU A 231 8.85 7.95 -0.70
C LEU A 231 8.56 6.52 -0.22
N GLY A 232 9.29 6.04 0.78
CA GLY A 232 9.02 4.76 1.42
C GLY A 232 7.61 4.67 2.01
N ALA A 233 7.19 5.69 2.76
CA ALA A 233 5.85 5.78 3.34
C ALA A 233 4.75 5.87 2.28
N LEU A 234 4.97 6.66 1.22
CA LEU A 234 4.07 6.73 0.08
C LEU A 234 3.91 5.36 -0.58
N ALA A 235 5.02 4.67 -0.87
CA ALA A 235 5.01 3.34 -1.45
C ALA A 235 4.27 2.34 -0.55
N PHE A 236 4.64 2.28 0.74
CA PHE A 236 4.02 1.40 1.73
C PHE A 236 2.50 1.55 1.78
N TYR A 237 2.02 2.80 1.86
CA TYR A 237 0.59 3.07 1.99
C TYR A 237 -0.16 2.84 0.68
N SER A 238 0.46 3.15 -0.47
CA SER A 238 -0.15 2.95 -1.80
C SER A 238 -0.45 1.49 -2.12
N ASP A 239 0.37 0.55 -1.61
CA ASP A 239 0.17 -0.90 -1.78
C ASP A 239 -1.07 -1.44 -1.06
N GLY A 240 -1.61 -0.68 -0.10
CA GLY A 240 -2.63 -1.15 0.82
C GLY A 240 -3.98 -1.34 0.14
N ALA A 241 -4.61 -2.49 0.40
CA ALA A 241 -5.97 -2.85 -0.02
C ALA A 241 -6.21 -3.10 -1.52
N LEU A 242 -5.30 -2.76 -2.43
CA LEU A 242 -5.52 -2.91 -3.87
C LEU A 242 -5.80 -4.35 -4.32
N SER A 243 -5.10 -5.34 -3.74
CA SER A 243 -5.30 -6.74 -4.11
C SER A 243 -6.64 -7.32 -3.68
N PHE A 244 -7.21 -6.82 -2.57
CA PHE A 244 -8.43 -7.36 -1.98
C PHE A 244 -9.63 -6.41 -2.00
N CYS A 245 -9.48 -5.19 -2.53
CA CYS A 245 -10.61 -4.27 -2.69
C CYS A 245 -11.79 -4.87 -3.47
N PRO A 246 -11.62 -5.73 -4.50
CA PRO A 246 -12.76 -6.33 -5.18
C PRO A 246 -13.56 -7.28 -4.29
N LEU A 247 -12.89 -7.96 -3.34
CA LEU A 247 -13.54 -8.80 -2.34
C LEU A 247 -14.37 -7.94 -1.39
N SER A 248 -13.74 -6.91 -0.79
CA SER A 248 -14.41 -6.02 0.14
C SER A 248 -15.58 -5.26 -0.49
N PHE A 249 -15.48 -4.91 -1.77
CA PHE A 249 -16.59 -4.31 -2.53
C PHE A 249 -17.72 -5.29 -2.85
N SER A 250 -17.52 -6.59 -2.64
CA SER A 250 -18.46 -7.66 -3.00
C SER A 250 -18.95 -8.45 -1.78
N HIS A 251 -18.88 -7.88 -0.56
CA HIS A 251 -19.22 -8.57 0.69
C HIS A 251 -18.41 -9.85 0.95
N LEU A 252 -17.17 -9.88 0.47
CA LEU A 252 -16.21 -10.97 0.67
C LEU A 252 -14.95 -10.46 1.39
N TYR A 253 -14.18 -11.38 1.97
CA TYR A 253 -12.90 -11.10 2.60
C TYR A 253 -11.87 -12.18 2.26
N HIS A 254 -10.64 -12.06 2.77
CA HIS A 254 -9.52 -12.93 2.41
C HIS A 254 -9.84 -14.44 2.48
N GLU A 255 -10.64 -14.87 3.46
CA GLU A 255 -11.03 -16.28 3.67
C GLU A 255 -11.98 -16.84 2.60
N ASP A 256 -12.65 -15.98 1.84
CA ASP A 256 -13.55 -16.39 0.75
C ASP A 256 -12.82 -16.72 -0.56
N SER A 257 -11.50 -16.57 -0.57
CA SER A 257 -10.64 -16.84 -1.73
C SER A 257 -9.57 -17.87 -1.40
N ALA A 258 -9.23 -18.72 -2.37
CA ALA A 258 -8.08 -19.63 -2.25
C ALA A 258 -6.74 -18.88 -2.38
N ALA A 259 -6.73 -17.78 -3.12
CA ALA A 259 -5.58 -16.89 -3.22
C ALA A 259 -6.05 -15.47 -3.52
N CYS A 260 -5.49 -14.50 -2.79
CA CYS A 260 -5.70 -13.08 -3.00
C CYS A 260 -4.40 -12.34 -2.66
N SER A 261 -3.64 -11.90 -3.67
CA SER A 261 -2.34 -11.25 -3.48
C SER A 261 -1.94 -10.44 -4.71
N SER A 262 -1.14 -9.40 -4.51
CA SER A 262 -0.56 -8.61 -5.61
C SER A 262 0.42 -9.46 -6.42
N LEU A 263 0.38 -9.34 -7.75
CA LEU A 263 1.32 -9.97 -8.70
C LEU A 263 2.31 -8.94 -9.25
N ASP A 264 1.80 -7.76 -9.60
CA ASP A 264 2.59 -6.61 -10.03
C ASP A 264 2.14 -5.33 -9.33
N PHE A 265 2.93 -4.28 -9.52
CA PHE A 265 2.56 -2.92 -9.15
C PHE A 265 3.16 -1.92 -10.13
N ALA A 266 2.49 -0.77 -10.24
CA ALA A 266 2.99 0.39 -10.94
C ALA A 266 2.68 1.68 -10.16
N LEU A 267 3.65 2.14 -9.38
CA LEU A 267 3.59 3.43 -8.68
C LEU A 267 4.12 4.54 -9.60
N ARG A 268 3.35 5.61 -9.75
CA ARG A 268 3.77 6.85 -10.42
C ARG A 268 3.68 8.00 -9.44
N VAL A 269 4.70 8.85 -9.46
CA VAL A 269 4.78 10.05 -8.61
C VAL A 269 4.84 11.26 -9.53
N PHE A 270 3.89 12.18 -9.36
CA PHE A 270 3.67 13.28 -10.31
C PHE A 270 4.29 14.61 -9.85
N GLY A 271 4.73 14.69 -8.60
CA GLY A 271 5.31 15.90 -8.02
C GLY A 271 5.92 15.66 -6.65
N GLU A 272 6.19 16.75 -5.93
CA GLU A 272 6.60 16.69 -4.53
C GLU A 272 5.42 16.18 -3.69
N VAL A 273 5.66 15.15 -2.88
CA VAL A 273 4.64 14.54 -2.01
C VAL A 273 5.13 14.65 -0.58
N ASP A 274 4.37 15.33 0.28
CA ASP A 274 4.62 15.39 1.72
C ASP A 274 3.58 14.55 2.47
N VAL A 275 3.89 13.27 2.64
CA VAL A 275 3.00 12.32 3.33
C VAL A 275 2.91 12.57 4.85
N GLN A 276 3.55 13.60 5.39
CA GLN A 276 3.29 14.07 6.76
C GLN A 276 2.05 14.97 6.83
N LYS A 277 1.62 15.52 5.69
CA LYS A 277 0.36 16.22 5.52
C LYS A 277 -0.73 15.24 5.10
N TRP A 278 -1.98 15.67 5.27
CA TRP A 278 -3.13 14.88 4.85
C TRP A 278 -3.15 14.71 3.33
N CYS A 279 -3.28 13.46 2.91
CA CYS A 279 -3.47 13.08 1.52
C CYS A 279 -4.75 12.24 1.42
N LEU A 280 -5.58 12.51 0.41
CA LEU A 280 -6.74 11.69 0.08
C LEU A 280 -6.30 10.55 -0.85
N ARG A 281 -6.63 9.31 -0.50
CA ARG A 281 -6.47 8.14 -1.36
C ARG A 281 -7.83 7.60 -1.79
N GLU A 282 -8.08 7.49 -3.08
CA GLU A 282 -9.24 6.80 -3.66
C GLU A 282 -8.83 5.44 -4.22
N ILE A 283 -9.58 4.39 -3.90
CA ILE A 283 -9.39 3.03 -4.36
C ILE A 283 -10.56 2.61 -5.25
N THR A 284 -10.24 2.01 -6.39
CA THR A 284 -11.19 1.48 -7.36
C THR A 284 -10.72 0.13 -7.93
N THR A 285 -11.62 -0.60 -8.57
CA THR A 285 -11.29 -1.80 -9.36
C THR A 285 -11.96 -1.69 -10.73
N SER A 286 -11.32 -2.25 -11.77
CA SER A 286 -11.80 -2.08 -13.16
C SER A 286 -12.05 -3.39 -13.91
N VAL A 287 -11.29 -4.45 -13.62
CA VAL A 287 -11.40 -5.72 -14.35
C VAL A 287 -11.17 -6.89 -13.39
N GLY A 288 -12.01 -7.91 -13.49
CA GLY A 288 -11.79 -9.23 -12.89
C GLY A 288 -12.03 -10.33 -13.92
N ALA A 289 -11.01 -11.15 -14.19
CA ALA A 289 -11.08 -12.23 -15.18
C ALA A 289 -9.93 -13.23 -14.97
N GLU A 290 -10.14 -14.50 -15.38
CA GLU A 290 -9.08 -15.53 -15.39
C GLU A 290 -8.36 -15.69 -14.04
N GLY A 291 -9.11 -15.59 -12.94
CA GLY A 291 -8.58 -15.68 -11.58
C GLY A 291 -7.66 -14.51 -11.19
N ARG A 292 -7.86 -13.33 -11.78
CA ARG A 292 -7.10 -12.11 -11.53
C ARG A 292 -8.00 -10.89 -11.45
N THR A 293 -7.50 -9.83 -10.83
CA THR A 293 -8.15 -8.52 -10.73
C THR A 293 -7.17 -7.38 -11.02
N TYR A 294 -7.68 -6.26 -11.54
CA TYR A 294 -6.94 -5.02 -11.75
C TYR A 294 -7.58 -3.89 -10.93
N SER A 295 -6.78 -3.28 -10.06
CA SER A 295 -7.22 -2.24 -9.12
C SER A 295 -6.25 -1.07 -9.08
N GLU A 296 -6.76 0.10 -8.73
CA GLU A 296 -6.00 1.35 -8.74
C GLU A 296 -6.25 2.15 -7.45
N ALA A 297 -5.19 2.81 -6.97
CA ALA A 297 -5.21 3.85 -5.97
C ALA A 297 -4.75 5.17 -6.60
N TRP A 298 -5.52 6.23 -6.45
CA TRP A 298 -5.10 7.59 -6.78
C TRP A 298 -4.96 8.40 -5.49
N ILE A 299 -3.95 9.28 -5.45
CA ILE A 299 -3.62 10.07 -4.26
C ILE A 299 -3.58 11.55 -4.63
N TRP A 300 -4.28 12.35 -3.83
CA TRP A 300 -4.27 13.80 -3.91
C TRP A 300 -3.77 14.40 -2.59
N ASP A 301 -3.09 15.53 -2.65
CA ASP A 301 -2.80 16.32 -1.46
C ASP A 301 -4.05 17.06 -0.94
N GLU A 302 -3.93 17.71 0.21
CA GLU A 302 -5.02 18.48 0.84
C GLU A 302 -5.54 19.61 -0.05
N GLU A 303 -4.72 20.14 -0.96
CA GLU A 303 -5.13 21.14 -1.95
C GLU A 303 -5.82 20.53 -3.18
N GLY A 304 -5.98 19.21 -3.23
CA GLY A 304 -6.67 18.49 -4.31
C GLY A 304 -5.83 18.25 -5.57
N ARG A 305 -4.50 18.42 -5.51
CA ARG A 305 -3.60 18.11 -6.63
C ARG A 305 -3.28 16.63 -6.63
N ALA A 306 -3.35 15.97 -7.79
CA ALA A 306 -2.95 14.57 -7.89
C ALA A 306 -1.42 14.43 -7.76
N VAL A 307 -0.97 13.74 -6.72
CA VAL A 307 0.45 13.63 -6.36
C VAL A 307 1.05 12.26 -6.68
N ALA A 308 0.23 11.20 -6.65
CA ALA A 308 0.67 9.86 -7.01
C ALA A 308 -0.50 8.97 -7.44
N CYS A 309 -0.19 7.87 -8.12
CA CYS A 309 -1.12 6.76 -8.30
C CYS A 309 -0.39 5.41 -8.24
N MET A 310 -1.09 4.36 -7.84
CA MET A 310 -0.63 2.98 -7.96
C MET A 310 -1.68 2.13 -8.67
N SER A 311 -1.26 1.29 -9.60
CA SER A 311 -2.09 0.19 -10.10
C SER A 311 -1.49 -1.15 -9.71
N GLN A 312 -2.33 -2.17 -9.57
CA GLN A 312 -1.90 -3.56 -9.35
C GLN A 312 -2.76 -4.51 -10.14
N GLN A 313 -2.12 -5.46 -10.81
CA GLN A 313 -2.74 -6.73 -11.13
C GLN A 313 -2.50 -7.73 -10.00
N SER A 314 -3.57 -8.39 -9.57
CA SER A 314 -3.58 -9.29 -8.42
C SER A 314 -4.12 -10.65 -8.81
N ILE A 315 -3.65 -11.70 -8.14
CA ILE A 315 -4.29 -13.01 -8.21
C ILE A 315 -5.54 -12.97 -7.35
N LEU A 316 -6.65 -13.51 -7.85
CA LEU A 316 -7.89 -13.73 -7.13
C LEU A 316 -8.49 -15.08 -7.53
N ARG A 317 -8.19 -16.15 -6.78
CA ARG A 317 -8.67 -17.50 -7.07
C ARG A 317 -9.84 -17.88 -6.17
N ALA A 318 -10.88 -18.42 -6.77
CA ALA A 318 -11.93 -19.12 -6.05
C ALA A 318 -11.38 -20.42 -5.41
N TRP A 319 -12.02 -20.86 -4.33
CA TRP A 319 -11.82 -22.22 -3.83
C TRP A 319 -12.20 -23.25 -4.89
N PRO A 320 -11.46 -24.37 -5.02
CA PRO A 320 -11.86 -25.46 -5.91
C PRO A 320 -13.28 -25.90 -5.55
N GLU A 321 -14.12 -26.15 -6.56
CA GLU A 321 -15.40 -26.80 -6.32
C GLU A 321 -15.16 -28.15 -5.63
N LYS A 322 -15.87 -28.41 -4.52
CA LYS A 322 -15.76 -29.70 -3.82
C LYS A 322 -16.10 -30.82 -4.81
N GLY A 323 -15.10 -31.63 -5.18
CA GLY A 323 -15.29 -32.85 -5.98
C GLY A 323 -14.60 -32.90 -7.35
N LYS A 324 -13.79 -31.91 -7.73
CA LYS A 324 -12.91 -32.02 -8.91
C LYS A 324 -11.46 -31.73 -8.52
N LEU A 325 -10.71 -32.82 -8.32
CA LEU A 325 -9.24 -32.88 -8.40
C LEU A 325 -8.86 -33.34 -9.81
#